data_AF-H4F2R5-F1
#
_entry.id   AF-H4F2R5-F1
#
_cell.length_a   1.000
_cell.length_b   1.000
_cell.length_c   1.000
_cell.angle_alpha   90.00
_cell.angle_beta   90.00
_cell.angle_gamma   90.00
#
_symmetry.space_group_name_H-M   'P 1'
#
loop_
_entity.id
_entity.type
_entity.pdbx_description
1 polymer ?
#
loop_
_entity_poly.entity_id
_entity_poly.type
_entity_poly.pdbx_seq_one_letter_code
_entity_poly.pdbx_strand_id
1 'polypeptide(L)' 'MQELSISEALKDPLIRQMLRADKISVDTFAQLLAKAAKERRNRLAYIDWNPRQVGPGFLRQAPPPAE' A
#
# COMPACT_ATOMS: atom_id res chain seq x y z
N MET A 1 -11.04 -10.36 -8.71
CA MET A 1 -9.57 -10.45 -8.75
C MET A 1 -9.09 -10.68 -7.32
N GLN A 2 -8.34 -11.74 -7.06
CA GLN A 2 -7.76 -12.00 -5.74
C GLN A 2 -6.43 -11.23 -5.66
N GLU A 3 -6.30 -10.31 -4.70
CA GLU A 3 -5.00 -9.67 -4.43
C GLU A 3 -4.08 -10.70 -3.78
N LEU A 4 -2.96 -11.00 -4.44
CA LEU A 4 -1.92 -11.90 -3.94
C LEU A 4 -1.04 -11.16 -2.94
N SER A 5 -0.70 -11.81 -1.83
CA SER A 5 0.36 -11.34 -0.94
C SER A 5 1.71 -11.38 -1.67
N ILE A 6 2.64 -10.49 -1.28
CA ILE A 6 4.01 -10.47 -1.82
C ILE A 6 4.62 -11.87 -1.75
N SER A 7 4.45 -12.58 -0.62
CA SER A 7 4.99 -13.92 -0.43
C SER A 7 4.40 -14.98 -1.35
N GLU A 8 3.16 -14.81 -1.81
CA GLU A 8 2.49 -15.72 -2.75
C GLU A 8 2.97 -15.45 -4.17
N ALA A 9 3.06 -14.17 -4.56
CA ALA A 9 3.63 -13.78 -5.85
C ALA A 9 5.09 -14.27 -6.00
N LEU A 10 5.88 -14.22 -4.94
CA LEU A 10 7.26 -14.74 -4.95
C LEU A 10 7.35 -16.27 -5.04
N LYS A 11 6.27 -17.01 -4.80
CA LYS A 11 6.23 -18.47 -4.96
C LYS A 11 5.80 -18.90 -6.37
N ASP A 12 5.32 -17.96 -7.18
CA ASP A 12 4.89 -18.25 -8.53
C ASP A 12 6.07 -18.75 -9.41
N PRO A 13 5.92 -19.91 -10.08
CA PRO A 13 7.01 -20.52 -10.85
C PRO A 13 7.38 -19.70 -12.08
N LEU A 14 6.42 -19.02 -12.72
CA LEU A 14 6.67 -18.19 -13.88
C LEU A 14 7.43 -16.92 -13.49
N ILE A 15 7.03 -16.28 -12.39
CA ILE A 15 7.75 -15.13 -11.82
C ILE A 15 9.20 -15.53 -11.52
N ARG A 16 9.42 -16.67 -10.85
CA ARG A 16 10.78 -17.17 -10.56
C ARG A 16 11.60 -17.44 -11.82
N GLN A 17 10.96 -17.99 -12.85
CA GLN A 17 11.63 -18.26 -14.13
C GLN A 17 12.05 -16.95 -14.82
N MET A 18 11.18 -15.94 -14.84
CA MET A 18 11.51 -14.62 -15.38
C MET A 18 12.66 -13.95 -14.62
N LEU A 19 12.60 -13.95 -13.27
CA LEU A 19 13.66 -13.37 -12.44
C LEU A 19 15.01 -14.06 -12.69
N ARG A 20 15.01 -15.41 -12.79
CA ARG A 20 16.23 -16.17 -13.10
C ARG A 20 16.77 -15.83 -14.49
N ALA A 21 15.91 -15.71 -15.49
CA ALA A 21 16.31 -15.35 -16.86
C ALA A 21 17.00 -13.98 -16.89
N ASP A 22 16.52 -13.04 -16.08
CA ASP A 22 17.06 -11.68 -15.97
C ASP A 22 18.20 -11.54 -14.93
N LYS A 23 18.62 -12.64 -14.30
CA LYS A 23 19.62 -12.67 -13.21
C LYS A 23 19.25 -11.79 -12.00
N ILE A 24 17.96 -11.57 -11.79
CA ILE A 24 17.45 -10.84 -10.62
C ILE A 24 17.26 -11.81 -9.46
N SER A 25 17.80 -11.47 -8.30
CA SER A 25 17.60 -12.25 -7.09
C SER A 25 16.18 -12.07 -6.55
N VAL A 26 15.59 -13.16 -6.02
CA VAL A 26 14.26 -13.15 -5.40
C VAL A 26 14.18 -12.13 -4.26
N ASP A 27 15.27 -11.98 -3.49
CA ASP A 27 15.36 -10.99 -2.40
C ASP A 27 15.24 -9.55 -2.91
N THR A 28 16.01 -9.21 -3.95
CA THR A 28 15.93 -7.88 -4.60
C THR A 28 14.53 -7.58 -5.09
N PHE A 29 13.87 -8.55 -5.71
CA PHE A 29 12.49 -8.38 -6.18
C PHE A 29 11.50 -8.24 -5.01
N ALA A 30 11.69 -8.98 -3.91
CA ALA A 30 10.90 -8.84 -2.70
C ALA A 30 11.00 -7.43 -2.10
N GLN A 31 12.21 -6.86 -2.04
CA GLN A 31 12.43 -5.49 -1.57
C GLN A 31 11.72 -4.46 -2.46
N LEU A 32 11.75 -4.64 -3.79
CA LEU A 32 11.03 -3.78 -4.74
C LEU A 32 9.52 -3.82 -4.52
N LEU A 33 8.95 -5.01 -4.36
CA LEU A 33 7.52 -5.18 -4.07
C LEU A 33 7.13 -4.54 -2.72
N ALA A 34 7.95 -4.73 -1.69
CA ALA A 34 7.71 -4.12 -0.38
C ALA A 34 7.73 -2.59 -0.44
N LYS A 35 8.69 -2.02 -1.19
CA LYS A 35 8.78 -0.56 -1.42
C LYS A 35 7.55 -0.05 -2.17
N ALA A 36 7.18 -0.71 -3.27
CA ALA A 36 6.00 -0.34 -4.06
C ALA A 36 4.70 -0.43 -3.24
N ALA A 37 4.55 -1.47 -2.40
CA ALA A 37 3.40 -1.62 -1.52
C ALA A 37 3.34 -0.50 -0.47
N LYS A 38 4.49 -0.11 0.11
CA LYS A 38 4.59 1.04 1.03
C LYS A 38 4.20 2.35 0.34
N GLU A 39 4.69 2.58 -0.87
CA GLU A 39 4.34 3.78 -1.66
C GLU A 39 2.85 3.81 -2.01
N ARG A 40 2.26 2.68 -2.40
CA ARG A 40 0.81 2.54 -2.64
C ARG A 40 0.03 2.88 -1.38
N ARG A 41 0.42 2.33 -0.23
CA ARG A 41 -0.23 2.61 1.06
C ARG A 41 -0.15 4.09 1.41
N ASN A 42 1.01 4.72 1.25
CA ASN A 42 1.18 6.15 1.51
C ASN A 42 0.33 7.02 0.59
N ARG A 43 0.24 6.67 -0.71
CA ARG A 43 -0.62 7.37 -1.66
C ARG A 43 -2.09 7.25 -1.30
N LEU A 44 -2.54 6.05 -0.92
CA LEU A 44 -3.92 5.83 -0.48
C LEU A 44 -4.22 6.57 0.83
N ALA A 45 -3.29 6.58 1.78
CA ALA A 45 -3.41 7.36 3.02
C ALA A 45 -3.48 8.88 2.77
N TYR A 46 -2.78 9.39 1.75
CA TYR A 46 -2.87 10.80 1.35
C TYR A 46 -4.24 11.17 0.75
N ILE A 47 -4.87 10.25 0.01
CA ILE A 47 -6.23 10.45 -0.52
C ILE A 47 -7.25 10.46 0.63
N ASP A 48 -7.06 9.57 1.62
CA ASP A 48 -7.91 9.46 2.80
C ASP A 48 -7.82 10.68 3.73
N TRP A 49 -6.61 11.25 3.92
CA TRP A 49 -6.40 12.41 4.79
C TRP A 49 -6.80 13.76 4.19
N ASN A 50 -7.25 13.86 2.93
CA ASN A 50 -7.54 15.18 2.34
C ASN A 50 -8.73 15.87 3.04
N PRO A 51 -8.52 16.83 3.96
CA PRO A 51 -9.58 17.47 4.73
C PRO A 51 -10.35 18.50 3.89
N ARG A 52 -10.02 18.62 2.60
CA ARG A 52 -10.71 19.49 1.63
C ARG A 52 -11.85 18.78 0.90
N GLN A 53 -11.99 17.47 1.03
CA GLN A 53 -13.13 16.71 0.50
C GLN A 53 -14.22 16.42 1.55
N VAL A 54 -13.99 16.73 2.82
CA VAL A 54 -15.09 16.87 3.78
C VAL A 54 -15.74 18.23 3.53
N GLY A 55 -16.94 18.21 2.93
CA GLY A 55 -17.74 19.42 2.77
C GLY A 55 -17.98 20.11 4.11
N PRO A 56 -18.27 21.43 4.12
CA PRO A 56 -18.53 22.20 5.33
C PRO A 56 -19.86 21.74 5.96
N GLY A 57 -19.84 20.64 6.70
CA GLY A 57 -21.04 20.06 7.31
C GLY A 57 -20.80 19.36 8.65
N PHE A 58 -19.55 19.15 9.06
CA PHE A 58 -19.22 18.48 10.33
C PHE A 58 -18.59 19.45 11.34
N LEU A 59 -19.17 20.64 11.48
CA LEU A 59 -19.03 21.43 12.71
C LEU A 59 -20.22 21.11 13.63
N ARG A 60 -20.23 19.91 14.21
CA ARG A 60 -21.05 19.65 15.40
C ARG A 60 -20.51 18.49 16.21
N GLN A 61 -19.45 18.78 16.95
CA GLN A 61 -19.46 18.62 18.40
C GLN A 61 -18.21 19.31 18.94
N ALA A 62 -18.43 20.41 19.65
CA ALA A 62 -17.39 20.97 20.51
C ALA A 62 -16.95 19.87 21.50
N PRO A 63 -15.66 19.82 21.90
CA PRO A 63 -15.26 18.96 23.00
C PRO A 63 -16.13 19.29 24.22
N PRO A 64 -16.57 18.27 24.99
CA PRO A 64 -17.37 18.51 26.18
C PRO A 64 -16.60 19.42 27.14
N PRO A 65 -17.26 20.40 27.79
CA PRO A 65 -16.59 21.24 28.76
C PRO A 65 -16.08 20.37 29.90
N ALA A 66 -14.78 20.47 30.18
CA ALA A 66 -14.19 20.00 31.41
C ALA A 66 -14.03 21.21 32.34
N GLU A 67 -15.12 21.58 33.02
CA GLU A 67 -15.15 22.19 34.36
C GLU A 67 -16.60 22.33 34.85
#